data_AF-A0A8J6DDP9-F1
#
_entry.id   AF-A0A8J6DDP9-F1
#
_cell.length_a   1.000
_cell.length_b   1.000
_cell.length_c   1.000
_cell.angle_alpha   90.00
_cell.angle_beta   90.00
_cell.angle_gamma   90.00
#
_symmetry.space_group_name_H-M   'P 1'
#
loop_
_entity.id
_entity.type
_entity.pdbx_description
1 polymer ?
#
loop_
_entity_poly.entity_id
_entity_poly.type
_entity_poly.pdbx_seq_one_letter_code
_entity_poly.pdbx_strand_id
1 'polypeptide(L)' 'MRLTKGTLMTRALVELTSEFESIKYGMVAVTKSSIKEMLKGVKVEVGDEQDNIICLKELKAGFEAFQMPCSYVFHDDCIE' A
#
# COMPACT_ATOMS: atom_id res chain seq x y z
N MET A 1 32.77 7.12 24.76
CA MET A 1 31.43 7.69 25.02
C MET A 1 30.44 6.53 25.03
N ARG A 2 29.85 6.16 26.18
CA ARG A 2 28.87 5.06 26.26
C ARG A 2 27.47 5.65 26.08
N LEU A 3 26.77 5.26 25.01
CA LEU A 3 25.37 5.62 24.78
C LEU A 3 24.50 4.80 25.74
N THR A 4 23.62 5.46 26.49
CA THR A 4 22.71 4.78 27.42
C THR A 4 21.51 4.22 26.64
N LYS A 5 20.88 3.16 27.18
CA LYS A 5 19.75 2.46 26.53
C LYS A 5 18.57 3.41 26.21
N GLY A 6 18.38 4.46 27.02
CA GLY A 6 17.37 5.51 26.76
C GLY A 6 17.67 6.33 25.51
N THR A 7 18.93 6.72 25.28
CA THR A 7 19.33 7.46 24.08
C THR A 7 19.17 6.64 22.79
N LEU A 8 19.37 5.32 22.86
CA LEU A 8 19.13 4.42 21.73
C LEU A 8 17.65 4.33 21.36
N MET A 9 16.75 4.22 22.35
CA MET A 9 15.31 4.17 22.10
C MET A 9 14.77 5.49 21.53
N THR A 10 15.26 6.62 22.02
CA THR A 10 14.88 7.94 21.47
C THR A 10 15.33 8.08 20.02
N ARG A 11 16.53 7.61 19.66
CA ARG A 11 16.99 7.62 18.26
C ARG A 11 16.12 6.73 17.36
N ALA A 12 15.82 5.52 17.80
CA ALA A 12 14.95 4.60 17.04
C ALA A 12 13.55 5.19 16.80
N LEU A 13 12.98 5.87 17.80
CA LEU A 13 11.69 6.56 17.64
C LEU A 13 11.78 7.73 16.65
N VAL A 14 12.84 8.54 16.72
CA VAL A 14 13.05 9.67 15.79
C VAL A 14 13.26 9.17 14.36
N GLU A 15 14.05 8.12 14.16
CA GLU A 15 14.28 7.49 12.86
C GLU A 15 12.97 6.94 12.27
N LEU A 16 12.18 6.22 13.07
CA LEU A 16 10.85 5.72 12.66
C LEU A 16 9.91 6.86 12.23
N THR A 17 9.87 7.96 12.99
CA THR A 17 9.02 9.11 12.65
C THR A 17 9.52 9.82 11.39
N SER A 18 10.84 9.94 11.21
CA SER A 18 11.44 10.54 10.02
C SER A 18 11.17 9.71 8.77
N GLU A 19 11.25 8.38 8.86
CA GLU A 19 10.92 7.47 7.75
C GLU A 19 9.43 7.59 7.39
N PHE A 20 8.54 7.60 8.39
CA PHE A 20 7.10 7.79 8.18
C PHE A 20 6.77 9.15 7.53
N GLU A 21 7.44 10.23 7.97
CA GLU A 21 7.30 11.55 7.37
C GLU A 21 7.85 11.59 5.94
N SER A 22 8.98 10.95 5.66
CA SER A 22 9.54 10.88 4.30
C SER A 22 8.62 10.19 3.31
N ILE A 23 7.96 9.11 3.74
CA ILE A 23 6.93 8.39 2.96
C ILE A 23 5.75 9.31 2.69
N LYS A 24 5.33 10.11 3.68
CA LYS A 24 4.16 10.98 3.57
C LYS A 24 4.41 12.23 2.72
N TYR A 25 5.58 12.87 2.83
CA TYR A 25 5.87 14.17 2.22
C TYR A 25 6.64 14.08 0.89
N GLY A 26 7.22 12.93 0.56
CA GLY A 26 7.88 12.70 -0.73
C GLY A 26 6.97 12.17 -1.84
N MET A 27 5.75 11.72 -1.50
CA MET A 27 4.82 11.13 -2.45
C MET A 27 3.87 12.19 -3.02
N VAL A 28 3.80 12.26 -4.35
CA VAL A 28 2.82 13.10 -5.07
C VAL A 28 1.64 12.22 -5.47
N ALA A 29 0.43 12.70 -5.21
CA ALA A 29 -0.79 11.99 -5.63
C ALA A 29 -0.82 11.81 -7.15
N VAL A 30 -1.18 10.61 -7.60
CA VAL A 30 -1.33 10.32 -9.01
C VAL A 30 -2.62 10.95 -9.55
N THR A 31 -2.65 11.31 -10.84
CA THR A 31 -3.89 11.76 -11.48
C THR A 31 -4.81 10.58 -11.77
N LYS A 32 -6.12 10.83 -11.82
CA LYS A 32 -7.12 9.81 -12.20
C LYS A 32 -6.89 9.22 -13.59
N SER A 33 -6.35 10.00 -14.53
CA SER A 33 -5.99 9.49 -15.86
C SER A 33 -4.77 8.58 -15.80
N SER A 34 -3.74 8.99 -15.05
CA SER A 34 -2.51 8.18 -14.91
C SER A 34 -2.76 6.87 -14.17
N ILE A 35 -3.61 6.86 -13.12
CA ILE A 35 -3.93 5.61 -12.43
C ILE A 35 -4.67 4.65 -13.36
N LYS A 36 -5.69 5.12 -14.11
CA LYS A 36 -6.46 4.29 -15.05
C LYS A 36 -5.59 3.70 -16.17
N GLU A 37 -4.57 4.42 -16.63
CA GLU A 37 -3.61 3.92 -17.62
C GLU A 37 -2.73 2.79 -17.06
N MET A 38 -2.43 2.81 -15.75
CA MET A 38 -1.54 1.86 -15.10
C MET A 38 -2.25 0.63 -14.54
N LEU A 39 -3.57 0.68 -14.33
CA LEU A 39 -4.35 -0.42 -13.78
C LEU A 39 -4.68 -1.46 -14.86
N LYS A 40 -4.42 -2.72 -14.56
CA LYS A 40 -4.83 -3.86 -15.38
C LYS A 40 -6.08 -4.50 -14.79
N GLY A 41 -7.16 -4.56 -15.56
CA GLY A 41 -8.35 -5.33 -15.18
C GLY A 41 -8.03 -6.82 -15.10
N VAL A 42 -8.36 -7.44 -13.98
CA VAL A 42 -8.17 -8.87 -13.72
C VAL A 42 -9.43 -9.47 -13.09
N LYS A 43 -9.61 -10.77 -13.29
CA LYS A 43 -10.60 -11.55 -12.56
C LYS A 43 -9.88 -12.30 -11.46
N VAL A 44 -10.42 -12.29 -10.24
CA VAL A 44 -9.85 -13.05 -9.12
C VAL A 44 -10.11 -14.53 -9.38
N GLU A 45 -9.06 -15.35 -9.40
CA GLU A 45 -9.17 -16.80 -9.56
C GLU A 45 -9.25 -17.50 -8.20
N VAL A 46 -9.64 -18.78 -8.21
CA VAL A 46 -9.66 -19.61 -6.99
C VAL A 46 -8.22 -19.83 -6.52
N GLY A 47 -7.94 -19.52 -5.26
CA GLY A 47 -6.60 -19.56 -4.66
C GLY A 47 -5.89 -18.21 -4.60
N ASP A 48 -6.43 -17.18 -5.26
CA ASP A 48 -5.92 -15.80 -5.22
C ASP A 48 -6.72 -14.91 -4.27
N GLU A 49 -7.62 -15.49 -3.45
CA GLU A 49 -8.41 -14.74 -2.49
C GLU A 49 -7.51 -14.14 -1.40
N GLN A 50 -7.64 -12.83 -1.19
CA GLN A 50 -6.90 -12.11 -0.15
C GLN A 50 -7.72 -10.92 0.35
N ASP A 51 -7.41 -10.41 1.53
CA ASP A 51 -8.03 -9.17 1.99
C ASP A 51 -7.49 -7.97 1.20
N ASN A 52 -8.40 -7.12 0.74
CA ASN A 52 -8.04 -5.82 0.19
C ASN A 52 -7.59 -4.91 1.34
N ILE A 53 -6.34 -4.44 1.28
CA ILE A 53 -5.74 -3.63 2.34
C ILE A 53 -6.40 -2.25 2.53
N ILE A 54 -7.20 -1.78 1.57
CA ILE A 54 -7.88 -0.48 1.62
C ILE A 54 -9.18 -0.57 2.40
N CYS A 55 -10.04 -1.53 2.06
CA CYS A 55 -11.37 -1.68 2.67
C CYS A 55 -11.47 -2.82 3.70
N LEU A 56 -10.40 -3.62 3.84
CA LEU A 56 -10.28 -4.79 4.72
C LEU A 56 -11.35 -5.86 4.47
N LYS A 57 -11.84 -5.95 3.22
CA LYS A 57 -12.77 -7.00 2.78
C LYS A 57 -12.07 -7.94 1.81
N GLU A 58 -12.49 -9.19 1.81
CA GLU A 58 -11.99 -10.23 0.91
C GLU A 58 -12.20 -9.89 -0.57
N LEU A 59 -11.16 -10.12 -1.37
CA LEU A 59 -11.20 -10.26 -2.82
C LEU A 59 -11.64 -11.68 -3.14
N LYS A 60 -12.89 -11.83 -3.57
CA LYS A 60 -13.50 -13.15 -3.80
C LYS A 60 -13.24 -13.63 -5.22
N ALA A 61 -12.98 -14.94 -5.36
CA ALA A 61 -12.92 -15.57 -6.66
C ALA A 61 -14.17 -15.28 -7.51
N GLY A 62 -13.94 -14.96 -8.77
CA GLY A 62 -14.97 -14.59 -9.73
C GLY A 62 -15.25 -13.09 -9.84
N PHE A 63 -14.75 -12.25 -8.94
CA PHE A 63 -14.95 -10.80 -8.99
C PHE A 63 -13.96 -10.11 -9.93
N GLU A 64 -14.38 -8.98 -10.49
CA GLU A 64 -13.51 -8.06 -11.22
C GLU A 64 -12.70 -7.21 -10.22
N ALA A 65 -11.44 -7.00 -10.54
CA ALA A 65 -10.48 -6.30 -9.71
C ALA A 65 -9.46 -5.57 -10.59
N PHE A 66 -8.69 -4.67 -9.99
CA PHE A 66 -7.56 -4.03 -10.65
C PHE A 66 -6.23 -4.47 -10.06
N GLN A 67 -5.32 -4.86 -10.94
CA GLN A 67 -3.93 -5.16 -10.62
C GLN A 67 -3.04 -3.95 -10.94
N MET A 68 -2.28 -3.50 -9.94
CA MET A 68 -1.23 -2.50 -10.09
C MET A 68 0.03 -3.10 -10.73
N PRO A 69 0.93 -2.28 -11.31
CA PRO A 69 2.21 -2.76 -11.87
C PRO A 69 3.11 -3.51 -10.86
N CYS A 70 2.94 -3.25 -9.56
CA CYS A 70 3.58 -3.98 -8.47
C CYS A 70 2.91 -5.33 -8.13
N SER A 71 1.99 -5.80 -8.97
CA SER A 71 1.22 -7.04 -8.86
C SER A 71 0.17 -7.11 -7.75
N TYR A 72 0.06 -6.09 -6.88
CA TYR A 72 -1.03 -5.99 -5.89
C TYR A 72 -2.39 -5.81 -6.56
N VAL A 73 -3.41 -6.47 -6.01
CA VAL A 73 -4.78 -6.49 -6.51
C VAL A 73 -5.72 -5.78 -5.54
N PHE A 74 -6.65 -5.00 -6.07
CA PHE A 74 -7.65 -4.22 -5.32
C PHE A 74 -9.03 -4.38 -5.94
N HIS A 75 -10.08 -4.18 -5.15
CA HIS A 75 -11.43 -4.00 -5.70
C HIS A 75 -11.41 -2.80 -6.65
N ASP A 76 -12.25 -2.87 -7.68
CA ASP A 76 -12.37 -1.84 -8.71
C ASP A 76 -12.71 -0.46 -8.14
N ASP A 77 -13.51 -0.42 -7.07
CA ASP A 77 -13.96 0.79 -6.37
C ASP A 77 -13.00 1.28 -5.27
N CYS A 78 -11.95 0.52 -4.95
CA CYS A 78 -11.01 0.86 -3.89
C CYS A 78 -9.78 1.65 -4.38
N ILE A 79 -9.57 1.72 -5.70
CA ILE A 79 -8.37 2.33 -6.31
C ILE A 79 -8.75 3.30 -7.45
N GLU A 80 -9.45 4.39 -7.11
CA GLU A 80 -9.88 5.44 -8.07
C GLU A 80 -9.40 6.87 -7.74
#